data_AF-A0A845X8X0-F1
#
_entry.id   AF-A0A845X8X0-F1
#
_cell.length_a   1.000
_cell.length_b   1.000
_cell.length_c   1.000
_cell.angle_alpha   90.00
_cell.angle_beta   90.00
_cell.angle_gamma   90.00
#
_symmetry.space_group_name_H-M   'P 1'
#
loop_
_entity.id
_entity.type
_entity.pdbx_description
1 polymer ?
#
loop_
_entity_poly.entity_id
_entity_poly.type
_entity_poly.pdbx_seq_one_letter_code
_entity_poly.pdbx_strand_id
1 'polypeptide(L)'
;MHDCWHETHSGYPDMVVVSFHGGAEGTSAMRTRNQTEYFFGENRGNVVAFSRALVDAGADLVLGHGPHVPRALELYQGKLIAYSLGNFVGYRSLSTQAQLGDSLVLETELDSEGNLLVGKIHPVRLDRNGIPKPATNNATIELMRRLTRSDFPQTPLVIDPDGMIVPQAP
;
A
#
# COMPACT_ATOMS: atom_id res chain seq x y z
N MET A 1 16.69 6.37 -15.60
CA MET A 1 15.85 7.56 -15.87
C MET A 1 14.81 7.60 -14.76
N HIS A 2 15.01 8.49 -13.79
CA HIS A 2 14.03 8.76 -12.74
C HIS A 2 13.35 10.07 -13.15
N ASP A 3 12.14 9.96 -13.69
CA ASP A 3 11.30 11.15 -13.92
C ASP A 3 10.53 11.43 -12.63
N CYS A 4 10.92 12.52 -11.96
CA CYS A 4 10.19 13.08 -10.84
C CYS A 4 9.31 14.20 -11.41
N TRP A 5 7.99 13.99 -11.41
CA TRP A 5 7.03 15.02 -11.83
C TRP A 5 6.81 15.98 -10.66
N HIS A 6 6.96 17.28 -10.91
CA HIS A 6 6.71 18.35 -9.93
C HIS A 6 5.78 19.38 -10.58
N GLU A 7 4.58 19.54 -10.05
CA GLU A 7 3.58 20.50 -10.53
C GLU A 7 3.10 21.33 -9.33
N THR A 8 3.58 22.58 -9.22
CA THR A 8 3.29 23.45 -8.08
C THR A 8 2.08 24.33 -8.37
N HIS A 9 0.95 24.07 -7.72
CA HIS A 9 -0.21 24.97 -7.68
C HIS A 9 -0.17 25.81 -6.40
N SER A 10 0.15 27.11 -6.55
CA SER A 10 0.24 28.10 -5.46
C SER A 10 -1.02 28.13 -4.58
N GLY A 11 -0.93 27.61 -3.36
CA GLY A 11 -1.96 27.69 -2.32
C GLY A 11 -2.17 26.41 -1.50
N TYR A 12 -1.66 25.28 -1.99
CA TYR A 12 -1.65 24.01 -1.27
C TYR A 12 -0.26 23.77 -0.66
N PRO A 13 -0.17 23.11 0.52
CA PRO A 13 1.12 22.66 1.05
C PRO A 13 1.81 21.78 0.01
N ASP A 14 3.12 21.92 -0.12
CA ASP A 14 3.94 21.03 -0.95
C ASP A 14 3.92 19.63 -0.31
N MET A 15 3.29 18.66 -0.97
CA MET A 15 3.22 17.28 -0.49
C MET A 15 4.26 16.40 -1.17
N VAL A 16 4.95 15.55 -0.40
CA VAL A 16 5.93 14.60 -0.93
C VAL A 16 5.36 13.19 -0.89
N VAL A 17 5.00 12.67 -2.06
CA VAL A 17 4.57 11.27 -2.23
C VAL A 17 5.72 10.46 -2.83
N VAL A 18 6.12 9.38 -2.15
CA VAL A 18 7.15 8.47 -2.64
C VAL A 18 6.51 7.16 -3.11
N SER A 19 6.79 6.78 -4.36
CA SER A 19 6.42 5.49 -4.92
C SER A 19 7.68 4.67 -5.20
N PHE A 20 7.72 3.41 -4.73
CA PHE A 20 8.86 2.53 -4.96
C PHE A 20 8.41 1.11 -5.32
N HIS A 21 9.32 0.35 -5.91
CA HIS A 21 9.16 -1.07 -6.21
C HIS A 21 10.26 -1.87 -5.52
N GLY A 22 9.90 -2.81 -4.65
CA GLY A 22 10.87 -3.57 -3.87
C GLY A 22 10.25 -4.73 -3.10
N GLY A 23 11.11 -5.50 -2.41
CA GLY A 23 10.69 -6.70 -1.69
C GLY A 23 10.55 -7.95 -2.57
N ALA A 24 10.14 -9.03 -1.93
CA ALA A 24 9.84 -10.32 -2.51
C ALA A 24 8.47 -10.33 -3.23
N GLU A 25 8.33 -11.20 -4.23
CA GLU A 25 7.16 -11.21 -5.10
C GLU A 25 6.31 -12.48 -4.99
N GLY A 26 5.02 -12.34 -5.30
CA GLY A 26 4.05 -13.42 -5.31
C GLY A 26 3.27 -13.61 -4.01
N THR A 27 2.36 -14.60 -4.00
CA THR A 27 1.42 -14.86 -2.90
C THR A 27 2.12 -15.23 -1.59
N SER A 28 3.27 -15.90 -1.63
CA SER A 28 4.06 -16.19 -0.44
C SER A 28 4.62 -14.94 0.24
N ALA A 29 4.64 -13.81 -0.46
CA ALA A 29 5.16 -12.54 0.01
C ALA A 29 4.05 -11.57 0.46
N MET A 30 2.84 -12.04 0.81
CA MET A 30 1.76 -11.17 1.31
C MET A 30 2.03 -10.57 2.70
N ARG A 31 2.88 -11.22 3.50
CA ARG A 31 3.21 -10.77 4.86
C ARG A 31 4.35 -9.76 4.80
N THR A 32 4.14 -8.60 5.42
CA THR A 32 5.13 -7.53 5.49
C THR A 32 5.85 -7.60 6.82
N ARG A 33 7.15 -7.90 6.80
CA ARG A 33 7.95 -8.02 8.01
C ARG A 33 9.12 -7.06 7.95
N ASN A 34 9.53 -6.54 9.10
CA ASN A 34 10.73 -5.70 9.20
C ASN A 34 12.00 -6.55 9.11
N GLN A 35 12.30 -7.04 7.91
CA GLN A 35 13.44 -7.88 7.59
C GLN A 35 13.84 -7.70 6.13
N THR A 36 15.06 -8.09 5.78
CA THR A 36 15.48 -8.14 4.38
C THR A 36 14.70 -9.23 3.65
N GLU A 37 14.15 -8.87 2.48
CA GLU A 37 13.44 -9.76 1.58
C GLU A 37 14.35 -10.16 0.40
N TYR A 38 14.10 -11.33 -0.18
CA TYR A 38 14.84 -11.86 -1.32
C TYR A 38 13.89 -12.35 -2.42
N PHE A 39 14.31 -12.25 -3.68
CA PHE A 39 13.57 -12.80 -4.81
C PHE A 39 14.56 -13.35 -5.85
N PHE A 40 14.36 -14.60 -6.27
CA PHE A 40 15.33 -15.34 -7.12
C PHE A 40 16.78 -15.31 -6.62
N GLY A 41 16.99 -15.30 -5.31
CA GLY A 41 18.33 -15.27 -4.69
C GLY A 41 18.92 -13.86 -4.55
N GLU A 42 18.30 -12.84 -5.14
CA GLU A 42 18.75 -11.46 -5.06
C GLU A 42 18.21 -10.77 -3.81
N ASN A 43 19.04 -9.92 -3.20
CA ASN A 43 18.64 -9.07 -2.08
C ASN A 43 17.69 -7.96 -2.59
N ARG A 44 16.47 -7.91 -2.05
CA ARG A 44 15.41 -6.96 -2.44
C ARG A 44 15.16 -5.89 -1.38
N GLY A 45 16.04 -5.81 -0.38
CA GLY A 45 16.00 -4.83 0.70
C GLY A 45 14.98 -5.17 1.80
N ASN A 46 14.97 -4.34 2.82
CA ASN A 46 13.97 -4.36 3.89
C ASN A 46 12.97 -3.23 3.64
N VAL A 47 11.79 -3.57 3.13
CA VAL A 47 10.78 -2.59 2.73
C VAL A 47 10.25 -1.78 3.91
N VAL A 48 10.18 -2.36 5.12
CA VAL A 48 9.73 -1.63 6.32
C VAL A 48 10.74 -0.57 6.73
N ALA A 49 12.02 -0.98 6.86
CA ALA A 49 13.08 -0.04 7.21
C ALA A 49 13.23 1.07 6.15
N PHE A 50 13.11 0.72 4.87
CA PHE A 50 13.15 1.69 3.77
C PHE A 50 11.98 2.67 3.83
N SER A 51 10.73 2.19 3.95
CA SER A 51 9.55 3.06 4.01
C SER A 51 9.57 4.00 5.21
N ARG A 52 9.96 3.51 6.39
CA ARG A 52 10.07 4.37 7.59
C ARG A 52 11.17 5.42 7.43
N ALA A 53 12.32 5.06 6.84
CA ALA A 53 13.38 6.03 6.56
C ALA A 53 12.96 7.13 5.57
N LEU A 54 12.05 6.83 4.63
CA LEU A 54 11.48 7.83 3.73
C LEU A 54 10.57 8.81 4.50
N VAL A 55 9.74 8.31 5.42
CA VAL A 55 8.93 9.15 6.30
C VAL A 55 9.84 10.01 7.20
N ASP A 56 10.87 9.42 7.80
CA ASP A 56 11.86 10.15 8.61
C ASP A 56 12.57 11.25 7.81
N ALA A 57 12.70 11.08 6.49
CA ALA A 57 13.28 12.05 5.57
C ALA A 57 12.27 13.10 5.04
N GLY A 58 10.99 13.03 5.42
CA GLY A 58 9.97 14.01 5.07
C GLY A 58 8.96 13.56 4.01
N ALA A 59 8.81 12.26 3.73
CA ALA A 59 7.71 11.78 2.89
C ALA A 59 6.38 11.82 3.65
N ASP A 60 5.34 12.37 3.02
CA ASP A 60 3.98 12.47 3.57
C ASP A 60 3.15 11.20 3.31
N LEU A 61 3.46 10.50 2.22
CA LEU A 61 2.82 9.25 1.82
C LEU A 61 3.83 8.34 1.11
N VAL A 62 3.87 7.06 1.50
CA VAL A 62 4.74 6.06 0.87
C VAL A 62 3.91 4.94 0.25
N LEU A 63 4.12 4.69 -1.04
CA LEU A 63 3.44 3.69 -1.86
C LEU A 63 4.44 2.65 -2.36
N GLY A 64 4.43 1.47 -1.74
CA GLY A 64 5.21 0.31 -2.14
C GLY A 64 4.51 -0.51 -3.23
N HIS A 65 5.32 -1.16 -4.06
CA HIS A 65 4.92 -2.05 -5.14
C HIS A 65 5.92 -3.19 -5.28
N GLY A 66 5.61 -4.16 -6.15
CA GLY A 66 6.49 -5.29 -6.47
C GLY A 66 5.93 -6.66 -6.10
N PRO A 67 5.28 -6.83 -4.93
CA PRO A 67 4.74 -8.13 -4.54
C PRO A 67 3.65 -8.70 -5.45
N HIS A 68 3.03 -7.85 -6.28
CA HIS A 68 1.89 -8.18 -7.15
C HIS A 68 0.65 -8.68 -6.39
N VAL A 69 0.60 -8.45 -5.08
CA VAL A 69 -0.49 -8.77 -4.16
C VAL A 69 -0.69 -7.63 -3.15
N PRO A 70 -1.89 -7.42 -2.61
CA PRO A 70 -2.08 -6.46 -1.52
C PRO A 70 -1.24 -6.82 -0.30
N ARG A 71 -0.64 -5.82 0.33
CA ARG A 71 0.10 -5.93 1.60
C ARG A 71 -0.48 -4.98 2.65
N ALA A 72 -0.08 -5.15 3.90
CA ALA A 72 -0.52 -4.35 5.02
C ALA A 72 -0.35 -2.83 4.81
N LEU A 73 -1.18 -2.06 5.50
CA LEU A 73 -0.97 -0.63 5.71
C LEU A 73 -0.29 -0.41 7.07
N GLU A 74 0.45 0.68 7.20
CA GLU A 74 1.03 1.14 8.45
C GLU A 74 0.84 2.65 8.58
N LEU A 75 0.51 3.11 9.78
CA LEU A 75 0.56 4.53 10.13
C LEU A 75 1.80 4.76 10.99
N TYR A 76 2.76 5.50 10.44
CA TYR A 76 4.05 5.74 11.08
C TYR A 76 4.28 7.26 11.19
N GLN A 77 4.43 7.77 12.41
CA GLN A 77 4.54 9.21 12.68
C GLN A 77 3.44 10.06 12.01
N GLY A 78 2.20 9.53 12.01
CA GLY A 78 1.05 10.18 11.35
C GLY A 78 1.00 10.00 9.83
N LYS A 79 2.06 9.49 9.18
CA LYS A 79 2.12 9.29 7.72
C LYS A 79 1.68 7.90 7.33
N LEU A 80 0.89 7.80 6.26
CA LEU A 80 0.41 6.52 5.75
C LEU A 80 1.51 5.85 4.90
N ILE A 81 1.74 4.57 5.16
CA ILE A 81 2.58 3.69 4.35
C ILE A 81 1.71 2.55 3.82
N ALA A 82 1.59 2.42 2.51
CA ALA A 82 0.96 1.29 1.86
C ALA A 82 2.04 0.40 1.23
N TYR A 83 2.26 -0.80 1.75
CA TYR A 83 3.39 -1.63 1.31
C TYR A 83 3.17 -2.32 -0.05
N SER A 84 1.92 -2.50 -0.46
CA SER A 84 1.52 -2.92 -1.80
C SER A 84 0.01 -2.82 -1.94
N LEU A 85 -0.46 -2.24 -3.04
CA LEU A 85 -1.89 -2.15 -3.37
C LEU A 85 -2.38 -3.34 -4.22
N GLY A 86 -1.48 -4.25 -4.59
CA GLY A 86 -1.76 -5.28 -5.59
C GLY A 86 -1.63 -4.75 -7.01
N ASN A 87 -2.20 -5.47 -7.98
CA ASN A 87 -2.12 -5.08 -9.40
C ASN A 87 -3.33 -4.24 -9.78
N PHE A 88 -3.14 -3.08 -10.41
CA PHE A 88 -4.28 -2.32 -10.93
C PHE A 88 -4.67 -2.76 -12.36
N VAL A 89 -3.69 -3.18 -13.16
CA VAL A 89 -3.87 -3.72 -14.52
C VAL A 89 -2.88 -4.87 -14.72
N GLY A 90 -3.32 -5.99 -15.31
CA GLY A 90 -2.48 -7.16 -15.50
C GLY A 90 -2.68 -7.81 -16.87
N TYR A 91 -2.17 -7.20 -17.95
CA TYR A 91 -2.39 -7.75 -19.30
C TYR A 91 -1.62 -9.07 -19.50
N ARG A 92 -2.32 -10.20 -19.38
CA ARG A 92 -1.93 -11.56 -19.80
C ARG A 92 -0.60 -12.14 -19.25
N SER A 93 0.17 -11.43 -18.43
CA SER A 93 1.43 -11.94 -17.84
C SER A 93 1.34 -12.27 -16.34
N LEU A 94 0.26 -11.86 -15.66
CA LEU A 94 0.09 -12.05 -14.22
C LEU A 94 -1.11 -12.96 -13.95
N SER A 95 -0.92 -13.97 -13.08
CA SER A 95 -2.01 -14.85 -12.64
C SER A 95 -3.06 -14.05 -11.88
N THR A 96 -4.33 -14.31 -12.11
CA THR A 96 -5.47 -13.69 -11.41
C THR A 96 -6.19 -14.67 -10.48
N GLN A 97 -5.56 -15.82 -10.20
CA GLN A 97 -6.11 -16.82 -9.29
C GLN A 97 -5.92 -16.42 -7.82
N ALA A 98 -6.93 -16.70 -7.01
CA ALA A 98 -6.96 -16.42 -5.57
C ALA A 98 -6.60 -14.95 -5.25
N GLN A 99 -5.64 -14.72 -4.34
CA GLN A 99 -5.26 -13.39 -3.86
C GLN A 99 -4.50 -12.55 -4.91
N LEU A 100 -4.01 -13.15 -6.00
CA LEU A 100 -3.35 -12.40 -7.08
C LEU A 100 -4.35 -11.60 -7.93
N GLY A 101 -5.62 -11.99 -7.88
CA GLY A 101 -6.71 -11.21 -8.46
C GLY A 101 -7.26 -10.13 -7.54
N ASP A 102 -6.90 -10.13 -6.26
CA ASP A 102 -7.33 -9.10 -5.30
C ASP A 102 -6.43 -7.88 -5.42
N SER A 103 -7.05 -6.71 -5.46
CA SER A 103 -6.39 -5.42 -5.58
C SER A 103 -7.25 -4.35 -4.90
N LEU A 104 -6.73 -3.13 -4.79
CA LEU A 104 -7.49 -2.00 -4.32
C LEU A 104 -7.10 -0.71 -5.02
N VAL A 105 -8.05 0.22 -5.08
CA VAL A 105 -7.75 1.65 -5.16
C VAL A 105 -7.74 2.19 -3.74
N LEU A 106 -6.67 2.89 -3.38
CA LEU A 106 -6.54 3.60 -2.12
C LEU A 106 -6.87 5.07 -2.35
N GLU A 107 -7.85 5.57 -1.61
CA GLU A 107 -8.14 6.99 -1.49
C GLU A 107 -7.68 7.46 -0.09
N THR A 108 -7.09 8.64 -0.01
CA THR A 108 -6.56 9.19 1.24
C THR A 108 -6.75 10.70 1.28
N GLU A 109 -7.12 11.20 2.44
CA GLU A 109 -7.14 12.61 2.79
C GLU A 109 -6.08 12.85 3.85
N LEU A 110 -5.21 13.83 3.60
CA LEU A 110 -4.12 14.21 4.51
C LEU A 110 -4.33 15.68 4.94
N ASP A 111 -3.87 16.02 6.14
CA ASP A 111 -3.81 17.41 6.59
C ASP A 111 -2.65 18.18 5.93
N SER A 112 -2.49 19.46 6.28
CA SER A 112 -1.43 20.31 5.70
C SER A 112 -0.01 19.92 6.11
N GLU A 113 0.13 19.08 7.13
CA GLU A 113 1.41 18.53 7.56
C GLU A 113 1.66 17.16 6.91
N GLY A 114 0.72 16.60 6.15
CA GLY A 114 0.80 15.27 5.54
C GLY A 114 0.34 14.14 6.46
N ASN A 115 -0.27 14.43 7.61
CA ASN A 115 -0.82 13.39 8.48
C ASN A 115 -2.12 12.84 7.90
N LEU A 116 -2.32 11.52 8.01
CA LEU A 116 -3.56 10.88 7.58
C LEU A 116 -4.75 11.42 8.39
N LEU A 117 -5.78 11.92 7.71
CA LEU A 117 -7.07 12.26 8.31
C LEU A 117 -8.04 11.07 8.18
N VAL A 118 -8.20 10.58 6.97
CA VAL A 118 -9.04 9.43 6.63
C VAL A 118 -8.55 8.81 5.32
N GLY A 119 -8.85 7.53 5.12
CA GLY A 119 -8.71 6.88 3.82
C GLY A 119 -9.86 5.93 3.53
N LYS A 120 -9.92 5.46 2.28
CA LYS A 120 -10.89 4.48 1.83
C LYS A 120 -10.21 3.42 0.96
N ILE A 121 -10.50 2.17 1.28
CA ILE A 121 -10.21 1.03 0.40
C ILE A 121 -11.41 0.85 -0.52
N HIS A 122 -11.16 0.99 -1.82
CA HIS A 122 -12.10 0.61 -2.87
C HIS A 122 -11.65 -0.74 -3.43
N PRO A 123 -12.34 -1.86 -3.10
CA PRO A 123 -11.95 -3.18 -3.56
C PRO A 123 -12.00 -3.30 -5.08
N VAL A 124 -10.91 -3.79 -5.67
CA VAL A 124 -10.81 -4.09 -7.09
C VAL A 124 -10.46 -5.56 -7.27
N ARG A 125 -11.09 -6.21 -8.25
CA ARG A 125 -10.73 -7.56 -8.67
C ARG A 125 -10.41 -7.57 -10.15
N LEU A 126 -9.25 -8.12 -10.51
CA LEU A 126 -8.91 -8.33 -11.92
C LEU A 126 -9.65 -9.57 -12.44
N ASP A 127 -10.30 -9.43 -13.60
CA ASP A 127 -10.88 -10.58 -14.28
C ASP A 127 -9.81 -11.43 -15.00
N ARG A 128 -10.23 -12.50 -15.68
CA ARG A 128 -9.32 -13.41 -16.40
C ARG A 128 -8.47 -12.74 -17.49
N ASN A 129 -8.86 -11.55 -17.94
CA ASN A 129 -8.11 -10.78 -18.93
C ASN A 129 -7.20 -9.73 -18.28
N GLY A 130 -7.19 -9.66 -16.93
CA GLY A 130 -6.44 -8.65 -16.19
C GLY A 130 -7.08 -7.27 -16.20
N ILE A 131 -8.38 -7.20 -16.48
CA ILE A 131 -9.14 -5.95 -16.47
C ILE A 131 -9.68 -5.73 -15.06
N PRO A 132 -9.39 -4.58 -14.41
CA PRO A 132 -9.91 -4.28 -13.09
C PRO A 132 -11.41 -4.04 -13.13
N LYS A 133 -12.13 -4.61 -12.17
CA LYS A 133 -13.55 -4.32 -11.90
C LYS A 133 -13.74 -4.06 -10.42
N PRO A 134 -14.69 -3.20 -10.02
CA PRO A 134 -15.10 -3.11 -8.62
C PRO A 134 -15.41 -4.51 -8.09
N ALA A 135 -14.85 -4.89 -6.95
CA ALA A 135 -15.14 -6.18 -6.35
C ALA A 135 -16.59 -6.17 -5.83
N THR A 136 -17.27 -7.31 -5.94
CA THR A 136 -18.66 -7.46 -5.50
C THR A 136 -18.78 -7.92 -4.04
N ASN A 137 -17.66 -8.05 -3.33
CA ASN A 137 -17.59 -8.50 -1.95
C ASN A 137 -16.47 -7.78 -1.19
N ASN A 138 -16.44 -7.97 0.13
CA ASN A 138 -15.49 -7.30 1.04
C ASN A 138 -14.18 -8.10 1.25
N ALA A 139 -13.86 -9.08 0.40
CA ALA A 139 -12.70 -9.96 0.61
C ALA A 139 -11.37 -9.18 0.70
N THR A 140 -11.18 -8.17 -0.16
CA THR A 140 -10.00 -7.29 -0.09
C THR A 140 -9.95 -6.51 1.23
N ILE A 141 -11.08 -5.97 1.70
CA ILE A 141 -11.13 -5.23 2.97
C ILE A 141 -10.77 -6.17 4.14
N GLU A 142 -11.32 -7.38 4.18
CA GLU A 142 -10.99 -8.39 5.19
C GLU A 142 -9.52 -8.81 5.15
N LEU A 143 -8.96 -8.96 3.94
CA LEU A 143 -7.54 -9.24 3.74
C LEU A 143 -6.68 -8.10 4.30
N MET A 144 -6.96 -6.84 3.94
CA MET A 144 -6.21 -5.68 4.40
C MET A 144 -6.29 -5.51 5.91
N ARG A 145 -7.47 -5.71 6.51
CA ARG A 145 -7.66 -5.71 7.97
C ARG A 145 -6.79 -6.75 8.66
N ARG A 146 -6.81 -7.98 8.15
CA ARG A 146 -6.01 -9.09 8.70
C ARG A 146 -4.52 -8.83 8.55
N LEU A 147 -4.06 -8.45 7.37
CA LEU A 147 -2.65 -8.21 7.10
C LEU A 147 -2.12 -7.08 7.99
N THR A 148 -2.81 -5.94 8.02
CA THR A 148 -2.46 -4.77 8.84
C THR A 148 -2.35 -5.12 10.32
N ARG A 149 -3.38 -5.77 10.90
CA ARG A 149 -3.36 -6.17 12.32
C ARG A 149 -2.25 -7.15 12.66
N SER A 150 -1.97 -8.09 11.75
CA SER A 150 -0.99 -9.13 12.03
C SER A 150 0.45 -8.70 11.73
N ASP A 151 0.69 -7.82 10.74
CA ASP A 151 2.04 -7.34 10.39
C ASP A 151 2.47 -6.15 11.25
N PHE A 152 1.52 -5.27 11.59
CA PHE A 152 1.76 -4.05 12.38
C PHE A 152 0.78 -3.95 13.54
N PRO A 153 0.83 -4.85 14.55
CA PRO A 153 -0.15 -4.88 15.64
C PRO A 153 -0.16 -3.62 16.52
N GLN A 154 0.88 -2.79 16.45
CA GLN A 154 1.00 -1.53 17.20
C GLN A 154 0.70 -0.30 16.34
N THR A 155 0.32 -0.48 15.06
CA THR A 155 -0.05 0.66 14.22
C THR A 155 -1.31 1.34 14.78
N PRO A 156 -1.33 2.67 15.00
CA PRO A 156 -2.52 3.39 15.43
C PRO A 156 -3.46 3.63 14.23
N LEU A 157 -3.83 2.55 13.51
CA LEU A 157 -4.63 2.60 12.30
C LEU A 157 -5.75 1.55 12.40
N VAL A 158 -6.98 1.97 12.20
CA VAL A 158 -8.14 1.08 12.08
C VAL A 158 -8.64 1.09 10.66
N ILE A 159 -8.82 -0.09 10.10
CA ILE A 159 -9.66 -0.31 8.92
C ILE A 159 -10.99 -0.83 9.46
N ASP A 160 -12.12 -0.24 9.08
CA ASP A 160 -13.47 -0.68 9.47
C ASP A 160 -14.03 -1.73 8.49
N PRO A 161 -15.23 -2.31 8.71
CA PRO A 161 -15.81 -3.32 7.81
C PRO A 161 -16.19 -2.78 6.42
N ASP A 162 -16.39 -1.47 6.29
CA ASP A 162 -16.73 -0.80 5.03
C ASP A 162 -15.47 -0.32 4.29
N GLY A 163 -14.27 -0.55 4.84
CA GLY A 163 -12.99 -0.18 4.25
C GLY A 163 -12.58 1.26 4.51
N MET A 164 -13.24 1.97 5.43
CA MET A 164 -12.72 3.26 5.91
C MET A 164 -11.45 3.02 6.74
N ILE A 165 -10.45 3.84 6.50
CA ILE A 165 -9.17 3.85 7.21
C ILE A 165 -9.15 5.09 8.08
N VAL A 166 -9.02 4.91 9.39
CA VAL A 166 -8.99 6.01 10.35
C VAL A 166 -7.80 5.88 11.28
N PRO A 167 -7.04 6.97 11.52
CA PRO A 167 -6.08 7.02 12.61
C PRO A 167 -6.79 6.79 13.95
N GLN A 168 -6.18 6.03 14.84
CA GLN A 168 -6.59 6.04 16.25
C GLN A 168 -5.89 7.19 16.94
N ALA A 169 -6.65 8.00 17.68
CA ALA A 169 -6.06 8.99 18.57
C ALA A 169 -5.14 8.26 19.58
N PRO A 170 -3.97 8.84 19.91
CA PRO A 170 -3.05 8.28 20.89
C PRO A 170 -3.66 8.17 22.29
#